data_AF-A0A4D5S0K7-F1
#
_entry.id   AF-A0A4D5S0K7-F1
#
_cell.length_a   1.000
_cell.length_b   1.000
_cell.length_c   1.000
_cell.angle_alpha   90.00
_cell.angle_beta   90.00
_cell.angle_gamma   90.00
#
_symmetry.space_group_name_H-M   'P 1'
#
loop_
_entity.id
_entity.type
_entity.pdbx_description
1 polymer ?
#
loop_
_entity_poly.entity_id
_entity_poly.type
_entity_poly.pdbx_seq_one_letter_code
_entity_poly.pdbx_strand_id
1 'polypeptide(L)'
;ITMLVNFRNVLAVSYVLWCVVDAVANADATELGSRLEEDAIELDLLKMLNISDSQKGVGQTAGPIADLPAWKLFSGLNVVQIPLEPEEKFRDHLVSSNALSAIFVAKPNRRTVATLFSVHLPGKMSPLLQVAMNFRTRRFVLSYTVPDEVRKPGTLVSEVPKLDFGDGPRYGLADGAEELEQTVDVEGFQLNSANVRHVKFKLASAGATKKKSLGWVWIGVTVTPERVTLYENCEEPVSAELAVSPLLRFPSEALVYFRQEPGLKRKFVGSVQVARMYSGHFVGRPWACDRDLRPSVRI
;
A
#
# COMPACT_ATOMS: atom_id res chain seq x y z
N ILE A 1 42.18 6.49 48.73
CA ILE A 1 41.20 5.80 47.86
C ILE A 1 39.91 6.61 47.90
N THR A 2 39.64 7.45 46.90
CA THR A 2 38.41 8.26 46.86
C THR A 2 38.06 8.78 45.45
N MET A 3 37.80 7.86 44.51
CA MET A 3 37.02 8.18 43.30
C MET A 3 35.60 7.60 43.44
N LEU A 4 34.81 8.20 44.35
CA LEU A 4 33.38 7.96 44.44
C LEU A 4 32.65 8.90 43.47
N VAL A 5 32.76 8.58 42.18
CA VAL A 5 31.96 9.24 41.12
C VAL A 5 30.49 9.01 41.45
N ASN A 6 29.67 10.06 41.34
CA ASN A 6 28.34 10.09 41.94
C ASN A 6 27.29 9.30 41.13
N PHE A 7 27.35 7.97 41.22
CA PHE A 7 26.53 7.01 40.48
C PHE A 7 25.03 7.29 40.52
N ARG A 8 24.51 7.87 41.62
CA ARG A 8 23.08 8.20 41.76
C ARG A 8 22.62 9.23 40.72
N ASN A 9 23.47 10.21 40.38
CA ASN A 9 23.15 11.21 39.36
C ASN A 9 23.20 10.63 37.95
N VAL A 10 24.14 9.71 37.67
CA VAL A 10 24.25 9.05 36.36
C VAL A 10 23.03 8.16 36.10
N LEU A 11 22.62 7.38 37.10
CA LEU A 11 21.41 6.55 37.02
C LEU A 11 20.13 7.40 36.91
N ALA A 12 20.01 8.50 37.66
CA ALA A 12 18.87 9.40 37.56
C ALA A 12 18.74 10.04 36.16
N VAL A 13 19.85 10.52 35.59
CA VAL A 13 19.85 11.06 34.21
C VAL A 13 19.51 9.97 33.20
N SER A 14 20.03 8.74 33.36
CA SER A 14 19.68 7.61 32.50
C SER A 14 18.19 7.25 32.56
N TYR A 15 17.58 7.22 33.75
CA TYR A 15 16.15 6.96 33.92
C TYR A 15 15.28 8.07 33.34
N VAL A 16 15.60 9.35 33.60
CA VAL A 16 14.86 10.47 33.01
C VAL A 16 14.96 10.47 31.50
N LEU A 17 16.13 10.14 30.93
CA LEU A 17 16.32 10.06 29.48
C LEU A 17 15.47 8.92 28.87
N TRP A 18 15.44 7.74 29.50
CA TRP A 18 14.57 6.63 29.07
C TRP A 18 13.08 7.02 29.16
N CYS A 19 12.61 7.51 30.31
CA CYS A 19 11.21 7.90 30.47
C CYS A 19 10.77 9.01 29.49
N VAL A 20 11.67 9.91 29.07
CA VAL A 20 11.38 10.90 28.02
C VAL A 20 11.31 10.25 26.63
N VAL A 21 12.19 9.30 26.31
CA VAL A 21 12.13 8.54 25.04
C VAL A 21 10.83 7.72 24.96
N ASP A 22 10.49 6.97 26.01
CA ASP A 22 9.28 6.15 26.08
C ASP A 22 7.99 7.00 26.01
N ALA A 23 7.97 8.16 26.68
CA ALA A 23 6.82 9.07 26.66
C ALA A 23 6.61 9.73 25.29
N VAL A 24 7.68 10.10 24.59
CA VAL A 24 7.58 10.70 23.25
C VAL A 24 7.19 9.64 22.21
N ALA A 25 7.80 8.45 22.23
CA ALA A 25 7.42 7.36 21.33
C ALA A 25 5.94 6.94 21.47
N ASN A 26 5.39 6.94 22.70
CA ASN A 26 3.95 6.75 22.91
C ASN A 26 3.10 7.88 22.32
N ALA A 27 3.51 9.15 22.49
CA ALA A 27 2.78 10.29 21.94
C ALA A 27 2.73 10.26 20.40
N ASP A 28 3.85 9.90 19.75
CA ASP A 28 3.98 9.80 18.30
C ASP A 28 3.03 8.72 17.74
N ALA A 29 3.06 7.52 18.31
CA ALA A 29 2.15 6.42 17.94
C ALA A 29 0.67 6.77 18.20
N THR A 30 0.37 7.49 19.29
CA THR A 30 -0.98 7.98 19.60
C THR A 30 -1.48 8.99 18.56
N GLU A 31 -0.61 9.89 18.07
CA GLU A 31 -1.03 10.88 17.08
C GLU A 31 -1.35 10.23 15.73
N LEU A 32 -0.57 9.24 15.28
CA LEU A 32 -0.89 8.47 14.07
C LEU A 32 -2.14 7.62 14.26
N GLY A 33 -2.29 6.95 15.41
CA GLY A 33 -3.48 6.15 15.76
C GLY A 33 -4.76 6.98 15.68
N SER A 34 -4.74 8.23 16.16
CA SER A 34 -5.89 9.15 16.07
C SER A 34 -6.29 9.57 14.63
N ARG A 35 -5.48 9.21 13.62
CA ARG A 35 -5.65 9.56 12.20
C ARG A 35 -5.91 8.34 11.31
N LEU A 36 -5.97 7.15 11.90
CA LEU A 36 -6.21 5.85 11.26
C LEU A 36 -7.52 5.25 11.80
N GLU A 37 -8.08 4.28 11.08
CA GLU A 37 -9.12 3.38 11.57
C GLU A 37 -8.66 2.61 12.82
N GLU A 38 -9.56 2.39 13.78
CA GLU A 38 -9.28 1.65 15.01
C GLU A 38 -8.92 0.18 14.69
N ASP A 39 -8.05 -0.44 15.51
CA ASP A 39 -7.44 -1.77 15.31
C ASP A 39 -6.64 -2.02 14.01
N ALA A 40 -6.53 -1.05 13.09
CA ALA A 40 -5.86 -1.22 11.81
C ALA A 40 -4.35 -1.55 11.93
N ILE A 41 -3.94 -2.58 11.19
CA ILE A 41 -2.65 -3.26 11.37
C ILE A 41 -1.58 -2.68 10.44
N GLU A 42 -0.41 -2.37 10.98
CA GLU A 42 0.73 -1.82 10.25
C GLU A 42 1.65 -2.91 9.66
N LEU A 43 2.03 -2.72 8.39
CA LEU A 43 3.11 -3.42 7.71
C LEU A 43 4.22 -2.43 7.29
N ASP A 44 5.33 -2.39 8.04
CA ASP A 44 6.52 -1.62 7.65
C ASP A 44 7.35 -2.37 6.60
N LEU A 45 7.33 -1.84 5.38
CA LEU A 45 7.97 -2.45 4.21
C LEU A 45 9.50 -2.38 4.30
N LEU A 46 10.07 -1.40 5.00
CA LEU A 46 11.53 -1.26 5.17
C LEU A 46 12.05 -2.27 6.20
N LYS A 47 11.28 -2.49 7.27
CA LYS A 47 11.54 -3.50 8.29
C LYS A 47 11.45 -4.91 7.72
N MET A 48 10.39 -5.24 6.98
CA MET A 48 10.22 -6.56 6.37
C MET A 48 11.26 -6.88 5.27
N LEU A 49 11.72 -5.87 4.52
CA LEU A 49 12.84 -6.02 3.57
C LEU A 49 14.23 -6.01 4.25
N ASN A 50 14.29 -5.92 5.58
CA ASN A 50 15.51 -5.85 6.40
C ASN A 50 16.52 -4.79 5.89
N ILE A 51 16.01 -3.62 5.49
CA ILE A 51 16.80 -2.57 4.84
C ILE A 51 17.87 -2.04 5.82
N SER A 52 19.13 -2.23 5.44
CA SER A 52 20.32 -1.79 6.18
C SER A 52 21.44 -1.38 5.21
N ASP A 53 22.40 -0.59 5.67
CA ASP A 53 23.60 -0.18 4.93
C ASP A 53 24.47 -1.37 4.47
N SER A 54 24.40 -2.51 5.15
CA SER A 54 25.01 -3.78 4.73
C SER A 54 24.52 -4.27 3.36
N GLN A 55 23.30 -3.90 2.94
CA GLN A 55 22.72 -4.37 1.69
C GLN A 55 23.30 -3.64 0.46
N LYS A 56 23.72 -4.43 -0.55
CA LYS A 56 24.20 -3.89 -1.83
C LYS A 56 23.16 -3.00 -2.50
N GLY A 57 23.45 -1.70 -2.56
CA GLY A 57 22.56 -0.69 -3.15
C GLY A 57 21.64 0.02 -2.15
N VAL A 58 21.90 -0.11 -0.85
CA VAL A 58 21.43 0.78 0.21
C VAL A 58 22.59 1.70 0.64
N GLY A 59 22.28 2.76 1.39
CA GLY A 59 23.24 3.56 2.14
C GLY A 59 22.50 4.53 3.05
N GLN A 60 23.08 4.89 4.20
CA GLN A 60 22.41 5.75 5.18
C GLN A 60 22.30 7.22 4.72
N THR A 61 21.31 7.95 5.22
CA THR A 61 21.15 9.40 4.99
C THR A 61 20.32 10.05 6.12
N ALA A 62 20.27 11.38 6.16
CA ALA A 62 19.40 12.12 7.08
C ALA A 62 17.99 12.33 6.48
N GLY A 63 16.95 11.99 7.24
CA GLY A 63 15.55 12.23 6.91
C GLY A 63 14.94 13.43 7.64
N PRO A 64 13.66 13.78 7.37
CA PRO A 64 12.93 14.84 8.07
C PRO A 64 12.49 14.44 9.49
N ILE A 65 12.21 13.16 9.75
CA ILE A 65 11.90 12.63 11.09
C ILE A 65 13.24 12.36 11.78
N ALA A 66 13.43 12.80 13.03
CA ALA A 66 14.75 12.76 13.67
C ALA A 66 15.16 11.36 14.14
N ASP A 67 14.17 10.57 14.56
CA ASP A 67 14.34 9.34 15.36
C ASP A 67 14.24 8.07 14.49
N LEU A 68 13.89 8.22 13.20
CA LEU A 68 13.83 7.13 12.22
C LEU A 68 15.08 7.11 11.32
N PRO A 69 15.66 5.94 11.02
CA PRO A 69 16.71 5.84 10.02
C PRO A 69 16.16 6.14 8.62
N ALA A 70 16.89 6.95 7.84
CA ALA A 70 16.57 7.18 6.43
C ALA A 70 17.59 6.51 5.51
N TRP A 71 17.09 5.88 4.45
CA TRP A 71 17.84 5.01 3.54
C TRP A 71 17.83 5.55 2.12
N LYS A 72 19.01 5.63 1.51
CA LYS A 72 19.23 6.02 0.12
C LYS A 72 19.31 4.77 -0.74
N LEU A 73 18.30 4.58 -1.61
CA LEU A 73 18.11 3.37 -2.40
C LEU A 73 18.64 3.57 -3.83
N PHE A 74 19.64 2.76 -4.19
CA PHE A 74 20.32 2.75 -5.49
C PHE A 74 19.79 1.60 -6.37
N SER A 75 20.01 1.69 -7.68
CA SER A 75 19.52 0.70 -8.67
C SER A 75 19.94 -0.75 -8.40
N GLY A 76 21.09 -0.95 -7.72
CA GLY A 76 21.64 -2.26 -7.39
C GLY A 76 20.91 -3.04 -6.29
N LEU A 77 20.06 -2.39 -5.48
CA LEU A 77 19.18 -3.11 -4.55
C LEU A 77 18.13 -3.89 -5.35
N ASN A 78 18.06 -5.20 -5.08
CA ASN A 78 17.17 -6.16 -5.72
C ASN A 78 16.20 -6.86 -4.75
N VAL A 79 16.40 -6.72 -3.43
CA VAL A 79 15.40 -7.16 -2.44
C VAL A 79 14.26 -6.13 -2.47
N VAL A 80 13.10 -6.55 -2.97
CA VAL A 80 11.93 -5.68 -3.23
C VAL A 80 10.59 -6.38 -2.98
N GLN A 81 10.61 -7.68 -2.64
CA GLN A 81 9.42 -8.53 -2.51
C GLN A 81 9.19 -8.90 -1.05
N ILE A 82 7.93 -8.87 -0.62
CA ILE A 82 7.46 -9.22 0.72
C ILE A 82 6.30 -10.20 0.54
N PRO A 83 6.33 -11.43 1.10
CA PRO A 83 5.19 -12.33 1.10
C PRO A 83 4.13 -11.86 2.11
N LEU A 84 2.85 -11.96 1.77
CA LEU A 84 1.73 -11.74 2.71
C LEU A 84 1.26 -13.03 3.41
N GLU A 85 1.84 -14.17 3.07
CA GLU A 85 1.53 -15.47 3.68
C GLU A 85 1.65 -15.44 5.23
N PRO A 86 2.72 -14.89 5.84
CA PRO A 86 2.85 -14.84 7.31
C PRO A 86 1.97 -13.77 7.97
N GLU A 87 1.45 -12.82 7.18
CA GLU A 87 0.77 -11.61 7.66
C GLU A 87 -0.76 -11.80 7.66
N GLU A 88 -1.22 -12.95 8.18
CA GLU A 88 -2.63 -13.37 8.20
C GLU A 88 -3.53 -12.29 8.78
N LYS A 89 -3.20 -11.77 9.97
CA LYS A 89 -3.98 -10.74 10.65
C LYS A 89 -4.21 -9.49 9.79
N PHE A 90 -3.18 -9.05 9.07
CA PHE A 90 -3.28 -7.90 8.16
C PHE A 90 -4.23 -8.19 6.99
N ARG A 91 -4.15 -9.38 6.41
CA ARG A 91 -5.06 -9.83 5.35
C ARG A 91 -6.50 -9.92 5.85
N ASP A 92 -6.72 -10.50 7.03
CA ASP A 92 -8.05 -10.69 7.61
C ASP A 92 -8.69 -9.34 7.98
N HIS A 93 -7.94 -8.42 8.59
CA HIS A 93 -8.40 -7.06 8.86
C HIS A 93 -8.65 -6.26 7.57
N LEU A 94 -7.85 -6.47 6.52
CA LEU A 94 -8.08 -5.84 5.22
C LEU A 94 -9.40 -6.33 4.57
N VAL A 95 -9.76 -7.60 4.78
CA VAL A 95 -11.04 -8.17 4.33
C VAL A 95 -12.24 -7.58 5.10
N SER A 96 -12.08 -7.27 6.40
CA SER A 96 -13.16 -6.71 7.24
C SER A 96 -13.34 -5.19 7.09
N SER A 97 -12.26 -4.41 7.07
CA SER A 97 -12.31 -2.95 6.82
C SER A 97 -12.69 -2.63 5.37
N ASN A 98 -12.33 -3.53 4.44
CA ASN A 98 -12.41 -3.32 3.00
C ASN A 98 -11.71 -2.03 2.55
N ALA A 99 -10.65 -1.63 3.26
CA ALA A 99 -9.88 -0.41 3.03
C ALA A 99 -8.38 -0.65 3.20
N LEU A 100 -7.58 -0.07 2.31
CA LEU A 100 -6.12 -0.14 2.37
C LEU A 100 -5.53 1.27 2.35
N SER A 101 -4.68 1.57 3.33
CA SER A 101 -3.92 2.83 3.35
C SER A 101 -2.41 2.59 3.34
N ALA A 102 -1.64 3.62 2.97
CA ALA A 102 -0.18 3.55 2.99
C ALA A 102 0.47 4.94 3.11
N ILE A 103 1.61 5.01 3.81
CA ILE A 103 2.39 6.24 4.03
C ILE A 103 3.80 6.08 3.44
N PHE A 104 4.23 7.08 2.69
CA PHE A 104 5.59 7.17 2.14
C PHE A 104 6.20 8.54 2.42
N VAL A 105 7.31 8.56 3.16
CA VAL A 105 8.17 9.75 3.32
C VAL A 105 9.43 9.53 2.47
N ALA A 106 9.50 10.22 1.34
CA ALA A 106 10.46 9.91 0.28
C ALA A 106 11.07 11.17 -0.39
N LYS A 107 12.36 11.10 -0.71
CA LYS A 107 13.12 12.10 -1.48
C LYS A 107 13.52 11.51 -2.84
N PRO A 108 12.64 11.55 -3.84
CA PRO A 108 12.86 10.95 -5.16
C PRO A 108 13.97 11.66 -5.93
N ASN A 109 14.71 10.91 -6.78
CA ASN A 109 15.52 11.55 -7.81
C ASN A 109 14.61 12.15 -8.91
N ARG A 110 14.98 13.31 -9.48
CA ARG A 110 14.20 14.09 -10.48
C ARG A 110 13.86 13.35 -11.79
N ARG A 111 14.45 12.18 -12.04
CA ARG A 111 14.17 11.32 -13.21
C ARG A 111 13.37 10.06 -12.86
N THR A 112 13.04 9.85 -11.59
CA THR A 112 12.35 8.66 -11.09
C THR A 112 10.85 8.72 -11.38
N VAL A 113 10.36 7.74 -12.14
CA VAL A 113 8.96 7.30 -12.11
C VAL A 113 8.94 6.00 -11.32
N ALA A 114 8.15 5.93 -10.26
CA ALA A 114 8.21 4.82 -9.32
C ALA A 114 6.82 4.38 -8.88
N THR A 115 6.63 3.07 -8.89
CA THR A 115 5.76 2.36 -7.95
C THR A 115 6.18 2.74 -6.53
N LEU A 116 5.22 3.10 -5.68
CA LEU A 116 5.45 3.18 -4.23
C LEU A 116 5.36 1.74 -3.70
N PHE A 117 4.20 1.11 -3.89
CA PHE A 117 3.98 -0.32 -3.71
C PHE A 117 3.03 -0.88 -4.79
N SER A 118 3.10 -2.18 -5.04
CA SER A 118 2.05 -2.94 -5.71
C SER A 118 1.91 -4.32 -5.07
N VAL A 119 0.78 -4.99 -5.35
CA VAL A 119 0.42 -6.31 -4.85
C VAL A 119 0.13 -7.18 -6.06
N HIS A 120 0.79 -8.33 -6.17
CA HIS A 120 0.68 -9.25 -7.31
C HIS A 120 0.56 -10.69 -6.84
N LEU A 121 -0.06 -11.54 -7.66
CA LEU A 121 0.09 -12.99 -7.52
C LEU A 121 1.46 -13.44 -8.04
N PRO A 122 2.04 -14.53 -7.48
CA PRO A 122 3.29 -15.10 -7.96
C PRO A 122 3.26 -15.38 -9.48
N GLY A 123 4.31 -14.95 -10.18
CA GLY A 123 4.44 -15.13 -11.63
C GLY A 123 3.50 -14.26 -12.50
N LYS A 124 2.59 -13.46 -11.93
CA LYS A 124 1.62 -12.64 -12.69
C LYS A 124 2.09 -11.19 -12.79
N MET A 125 2.21 -10.67 -14.02
CA MET A 125 2.58 -9.27 -14.26
C MET A 125 1.45 -8.28 -13.97
N SER A 126 0.19 -8.72 -14.03
CA SER A 126 -0.98 -7.91 -13.69
C SER A 126 -1.05 -7.69 -12.17
N PRO A 127 -1.18 -6.44 -11.68
CA PRO A 127 -1.33 -6.18 -10.25
C PRO A 127 -2.77 -6.39 -9.78
N LEU A 128 -2.95 -6.98 -8.60
CA LEU A 128 -4.19 -6.89 -7.83
C LEU A 128 -4.46 -5.43 -7.45
N LEU A 129 -3.41 -4.75 -6.98
CA LEU A 129 -3.40 -3.32 -6.67
C LEU A 129 -2.00 -2.73 -6.94
N GLN A 130 -1.92 -1.50 -7.45
CA GLN A 130 -0.67 -0.80 -7.75
C GLN A 130 -0.85 0.69 -7.48
N VAL A 131 0.03 1.25 -6.65
CA VAL A 131 0.12 2.68 -6.36
C VAL A 131 1.44 3.19 -6.93
N ALA A 132 1.37 3.96 -8.02
CA ALA A 132 2.54 4.51 -8.70
C ALA A 132 2.47 6.03 -8.84
N MET A 133 3.60 6.70 -8.65
CA MET A 133 3.70 8.15 -8.77
C MET A 133 4.84 8.61 -9.69
N ASN A 134 4.50 9.52 -10.59
CA ASN A 134 5.45 10.21 -11.44
C ASN A 134 5.83 11.54 -10.79
N PHE A 135 6.84 11.50 -9.92
CA PHE A 135 7.39 12.65 -9.21
C PHE A 135 7.86 13.80 -10.13
N ARG A 136 8.16 13.52 -11.41
CA ARG A 136 8.54 14.56 -12.39
C ARG A 136 7.33 15.31 -12.96
N THR A 137 6.17 14.66 -13.10
CA THR A 137 4.97 15.26 -13.69
C THR A 137 3.85 15.54 -12.69
N ARG A 138 4.08 15.23 -11.40
CA ARG A 138 3.06 15.29 -10.32
C ARG A 138 1.76 14.61 -10.75
N ARG A 139 1.89 13.38 -11.29
CA ARG A 139 0.77 12.50 -11.63
C ARG A 139 0.81 11.26 -10.77
N PHE A 140 -0.32 10.98 -10.15
CA PHE A 140 -0.61 9.75 -9.45
C PHE A 140 -1.32 8.76 -10.38
N VAL A 141 -1.07 7.47 -10.19
CA VAL A 141 -1.74 6.37 -10.88
C VAL A 141 -2.06 5.29 -9.87
N LEU A 142 -3.37 5.05 -9.67
CA LEU A 142 -3.86 3.80 -9.12
C LEU A 142 -4.12 2.85 -10.29
N SER A 143 -3.67 1.60 -10.18
CA SER A 143 -4.16 0.51 -11.02
C SER A 143 -4.67 -0.61 -10.11
N TYR A 144 -5.79 -1.22 -10.45
CA TYR A 144 -6.38 -2.30 -9.65
C TYR A 144 -7.09 -3.32 -10.54
N THR A 145 -7.10 -4.57 -10.12
CA THR A 145 -8.00 -5.59 -10.70
C THR A 145 -9.40 -5.42 -10.11
N VAL A 146 -10.38 -5.37 -11.00
CA VAL A 146 -11.80 -5.55 -10.70
C VAL A 146 -12.11 -7.05 -10.77
N PRO A 147 -13.02 -7.60 -9.94
CA PRO A 147 -13.56 -8.93 -10.17
C PRO A 147 -14.04 -9.10 -11.62
N ASP A 148 -13.96 -10.31 -12.18
CA ASP A 148 -14.75 -10.61 -13.37
C ASP A 148 -16.23 -10.41 -13.00
N GLU A 149 -16.94 -9.50 -13.67
CA GLU A 149 -18.39 -9.49 -13.60
C GLU A 149 -18.87 -10.83 -14.14
N VAL A 150 -19.43 -11.67 -13.27
CA VAL A 150 -20.17 -12.86 -13.66
C VAL A 150 -21.25 -12.40 -14.63
N ARG A 151 -21.01 -12.65 -15.94
CA ARG A 151 -21.96 -12.35 -17.01
C ARG A 151 -23.30 -12.93 -16.60
N LYS A 152 -24.26 -12.06 -16.24
CA LYS A 152 -25.62 -12.49 -15.89
C LYS A 152 -26.14 -13.37 -17.03
N PRO A 153 -26.42 -14.67 -16.79
CA PRO A 153 -26.99 -15.55 -17.80
C PRO A 153 -28.44 -15.11 -18.04
N GLY A 154 -28.64 -14.12 -18.91
CA GLY A 154 -29.92 -13.42 -19.00
C GLY A 154 -29.95 -12.12 -19.81
N THR A 155 -28.83 -11.61 -20.34
CA THR A 155 -28.88 -10.54 -21.35
C THR A 155 -29.39 -11.10 -22.68
N LEU A 156 -30.70 -11.11 -22.85
CA LEU A 156 -31.39 -11.53 -24.06
C LEU A 156 -30.92 -10.69 -25.27
N VAL A 157 -30.19 -11.32 -26.18
CA VAL A 157 -30.07 -10.85 -27.56
C VAL A 157 -31.35 -11.25 -28.29
N SER A 158 -32.17 -10.27 -28.66
CA SER A 158 -33.43 -10.51 -29.36
C SER A 158 -33.18 -10.59 -30.87
N GLU A 159 -33.03 -11.79 -31.39
CA GLU A 159 -33.14 -12.10 -32.82
C GLU A 159 -34.23 -13.16 -33.04
N VAL A 160 -34.97 -13.02 -34.14
CA VAL A 160 -36.24 -13.75 -34.41
C VAL A 160 -36.14 -14.47 -35.77
N PRO A 161 -37.03 -15.43 -36.10
CA PRO A 161 -36.84 -16.85 -35.85
C PRO A 161 -36.64 -17.67 -37.15
N LYS A 162 -36.28 -18.96 -37.04
CA LYS A 162 -36.52 -19.95 -38.12
C LYS A 162 -36.51 -21.44 -37.68
N LEU A 163 -37.72 -22.01 -37.62
CA LEU A 163 -38.16 -23.35 -38.08
C LEU A 163 -37.28 -24.60 -37.83
N ASP A 164 -37.82 -25.49 -36.99
CA ASP A 164 -37.95 -26.96 -37.09
C ASP A 164 -36.86 -27.86 -37.69
N PHE A 165 -36.53 -28.95 -36.96
CA PHE A 165 -36.85 -30.35 -37.32
C PHE A 165 -36.39 -31.36 -36.24
N GLY A 166 -37.20 -32.40 -35.95
CA GLY A 166 -36.71 -33.70 -35.44
C GLY A 166 -37.14 -34.16 -34.03
N ASP A 167 -37.82 -35.32 -33.95
CA ASP A 167 -38.19 -36.04 -32.71
C ASP A 167 -37.03 -36.79 -32.01
N GLY A 168 -37.16 -37.06 -30.70
CA GLY A 168 -36.29 -38.00 -29.95
C GLY A 168 -36.57 -38.04 -28.43
N PRO A 169 -36.82 -39.21 -27.77
CA PRO A 169 -37.46 -39.22 -26.44
C PRO A 169 -36.58 -39.58 -25.21
N ARG A 170 -36.87 -38.86 -24.11
CA ARG A 170 -36.89 -39.23 -22.67
C ARG A 170 -36.04 -40.41 -22.13
N TYR A 171 -35.04 -40.04 -21.32
CA TYR A 171 -34.73 -40.56 -19.96
C TYR A 171 -34.21 -39.35 -19.11
N GLY A 172 -34.16 -39.31 -17.77
CA GLY A 172 -34.64 -40.21 -16.69
C GLY A 172 -34.31 -39.60 -15.29
N LEU A 173 -34.91 -40.13 -14.21
CA LEU A 173 -34.57 -39.90 -12.78
C LEU A 173 -34.73 -41.27 -12.05
N ALA A 174 -34.03 -41.65 -10.98
CA ALA A 174 -32.86 -41.09 -10.26
C ALA A 174 -31.89 -42.28 -9.90
N ASP A 175 -31.21 -42.50 -8.76
CA ASP A 175 -31.10 -41.84 -7.44
C ASP A 175 -29.85 -42.35 -6.66
N GLY A 176 -29.50 -41.72 -5.52
CA GLY A 176 -28.39 -42.06 -4.61
C GLY A 176 -27.03 -41.44 -4.98
N ALA A 177 -26.36 -40.58 -4.19
CA ALA A 177 -25.91 -40.66 -2.78
C ALA A 177 -24.77 -41.68 -2.55
N GLU A 178 -23.64 -41.34 -1.93
CA GLU A 178 -23.17 -40.07 -1.34
C GLU A 178 -21.63 -40.09 -1.22
N GLU A 179 -20.91 -39.03 -1.61
CA GLU A 179 -19.60 -38.70 -1.01
C GLU A 179 -19.31 -37.21 -1.24
N LEU A 180 -19.53 -36.38 -0.21
CA LEU A 180 -19.55 -34.93 -0.32
C LEU A 180 -18.23 -34.34 0.23
N GLU A 181 -17.12 -34.58 -0.49
CA GLU A 181 -15.89 -33.85 -0.25
C GLU A 181 -16.12 -32.36 -0.50
N GLN A 182 -16.16 -31.57 0.57
CA GLN A 182 -16.53 -30.17 0.54
C GLN A 182 -15.34 -29.31 0.08
N THR A 183 -14.99 -29.42 -1.20
CA THR A 183 -14.00 -28.56 -1.84
C THR A 183 -14.46 -27.11 -1.74
N VAL A 184 -13.76 -26.32 -0.94
CA VAL A 184 -14.03 -24.89 -0.80
C VAL A 184 -13.61 -24.20 -2.10
N ASP A 185 -14.58 -23.89 -2.96
CA ASP A 185 -14.37 -23.07 -4.16
C ASP A 185 -13.99 -21.64 -3.73
N VAL A 186 -12.69 -21.37 -3.67
CA VAL A 186 -12.14 -20.03 -3.49
C VAL A 186 -12.26 -19.29 -4.82
N GLU A 187 -13.45 -18.74 -5.07
CA GLU A 187 -13.81 -18.14 -6.35
C GLU A 187 -12.83 -17.04 -6.82
N GLY A 188 -12.21 -17.27 -7.98
CA GLY A 188 -12.23 -16.23 -9.02
C GLY A 188 -11.01 -15.33 -9.22
N PHE A 189 -9.82 -15.61 -8.68
CA PHE A 189 -8.60 -14.81 -8.98
C PHE A 189 -8.00 -15.07 -10.38
N GLN A 190 -8.82 -15.14 -11.43
CA GLN A 190 -8.33 -15.13 -12.81
C GLN A 190 -7.88 -13.71 -13.22
N LEU A 191 -6.58 -13.44 -13.05
CA LEU A 191 -5.93 -12.18 -13.44
C LEU A 191 -5.90 -11.96 -14.97
N ASN A 192 -7.06 -11.65 -15.54
CA ASN A 192 -7.25 -11.22 -16.92
C ASN A 192 -6.82 -9.75 -17.08
N SER A 193 -5.88 -9.47 -18.00
CA SER A 193 -5.34 -8.10 -18.19
C SER A 193 -6.37 -7.06 -18.65
N ALA A 194 -7.55 -7.49 -19.12
CA ALA A 194 -8.69 -6.62 -19.45
C ALA A 194 -9.42 -6.07 -18.20
N ASN A 195 -9.22 -6.69 -17.03
CA ASN A 195 -9.93 -6.36 -15.79
C ASN A 195 -9.16 -5.37 -14.92
N VAL A 196 -7.96 -4.96 -15.36
CA VAL A 196 -7.22 -3.87 -14.72
C VAL A 196 -7.87 -2.53 -15.08
N ARG A 197 -8.31 -1.78 -14.08
CA ARG A 197 -8.74 -0.38 -14.20
C ARG A 197 -7.61 0.55 -13.78
N HIS A 198 -7.63 1.77 -14.30
CA HIS A 198 -6.60 2.79 -14.01
C HIS A 198 -7.24 4.13 -13.67
N VAL A 199 -7.01 4.63 -12.46
CA VAL A 199 -7.42 5.98 -12.04
C VAL A 199 -6.20 6.89 -11.99
N LYS A 200 -6.25 8.03 -12.68
CA LYS A 200 -5.11 8.89 -12.99
C LYS A 200 -5.45 10.35 -12.74
N PHE A 201 -4.81 10.98 -11.77
CA PHE A 201 -5.01 12.40 -11.45
C PHE A 201 -3.69 13.13 -11.22
N LYS A 202 -3.76 14.46 -11.28
CA LYS A 202 -2.66 15.35 -10.89
C LYS A 202 -2.72 15.58 -9.39
N LEU A 203 -1.57 15.69 -8.74
CA LEU A 203 -1.50 16.18 -7.36
C LEU A 203 -1.71 17.69 -7.32
N ALA A 204 -2.20 18.24 -6.21
CA ALA A 204 -2.43 19.68 -6.03
C ALA A 204 -1.18 20.52 -6.38
N SER A 205 0.01 20.08 -5.95
CA SER A 205 1.28 20.77 -6.24
C SER A 205 1.68 20.78 -7.72
N ALA A 206 0.96 20.10 -8.62
CA ALA A 206 1.18 20.14 -10.07
C ALA A 206 0.93 21.53 -10.68
N GLY A 207 0.15 22.40 -10.03
CA GLY A 207 -0.05 23.78 -10.43
C GLY A 207 1.11 24.73 -10.07
N ALA A 208 2.01 24.32 -9.15
CA ALA A 208 3.06 25.18 -8.63
C ALA A 208 4.17 25.42 -9.68
N THR A 209 4.14 26.58 -10.34
CA THR A 209 5.06 26.97 -11.44
C THR A 209 6.54 27.03 -11.06
N LYS A 210 6.87 27.08 -9.76
CA LYS A 210 8.26 27.16 -9.27
C LYS A 210 8.90 25.77 -9.20
N LYS A 211 9.83 25.49 -10.12
CA LYS A 211 10.70 24.29 -10.17
C LYS A 211 11.69 24.19 -8.98
N LYS A 212 11.18 24.11 -7.74
CA LYS A 212 11.99 23.76 -6.56
C LYS A 212 12.69 22.39 -6.76
N SER A 213 13.71 22.10 -5.96
CA SER A 213 14.20 20.74 -5.82
C SER A 213 13.09 19.84 -5.28
N LEU A 214 13.06 18.57 -5.71
CA LEU A 214 12.32 17.56 -4.98
C LEU A 214 13.08 17.35 -3.66
N GLY A 215 12.56 17.96 -2.60
CA GLY A 215 12.96 17.69 -1.23
C GLY A 215 12.41 16.34 -0.77
N TRP A 216 12.29 16.19 0.54
CA TRP A 216 11.42 15.17 1.09
C TRP A 216 9.96 15.51 0.74
N VAL A 217 9.20 14.48 0.34
CA VAL A 217 7.79 14.54 -0.01
C VAL A 217 7.07 13.51 0.85
N TRP A 218 5.97 13.92 1.45
CA TRP A 218 5.13 13.10 2.30
C TRP A 218 3.88 12.73 1.50
N ILE A 219 3.58 11.44 1.42
CA ILE A 219 2.51 10.87 0.62
C ILE A 219 1.70 9.95 1.52
N GLY A 220 0.39 10.16 1.58
CA GLY A 220 -0.57 9.26 2.21
C GLY A 220 -1.58 8.87 1.15
N VAL A 221 -1.84 7.59 0.97
CA VAL A 221 -2.92 7.10 0.10
C VAL A 221 -3.88 6.26 0.92
N THR A 222 -5.17 6.40 0.65
CA THR A 222 -6.23 5.52 1.13
C THR A 222 -7.04 5.07 -0.08
N VAL A 223 -7.27 3.77 -0.19
CA VAL A 223 -8.14 3.13 -1.20
C VAL A 223 -9.27 2.46 -0.45
N THR A 224 -10.51 2.85 -0.74
CA THR A 224 -11.74 2.19 -0.28
C THR A 224 -12.50 1.66 -1.49
N PRO A 225 -13.68 0.99 -1.33
CA PRO A 225 -14.43 0.47 -2.47
C PRO A 225 -14.90 1.59 -3.43
N GLU A 226 -15.29 2.73 -2.88
CA GLU A 226 -15.89 3.84 -3.63
C GLU A 226 -14.88 4.84 -4.20
N ARG A 227 -13.74 5.02 -3.54
CA ARG A 227 -12.84 6.16 -3.81
C ARG A 227 -11.39 5.87 -3.45
N VAL A 228 -10.48 6.57 -4.12
CA VAL A 228 -9.10 6.73 -3.69
C VAL A 228 -8.87 8.18 -3.26
N THR A 229 -8.20 8.36 -2.12
CA THR A 229 -7.83 9.67 -1.56
C THR A 229 -6.32 9.75 -1.43
N LEU A 230 -5.74 10.89 -1.81
CA LEU A 230 -4.30 11.14 -1.80
C LEU A 230 -3.96 12.43 -1.05
N TYR A 231 -3.13 12.31 -0.03
CA TYR A 231 -2.54 13.40 0.73
C TYR A 231 -1.10 13.66 0.23
N GLU A 232 -0.74 14.92 -0.06
CA GLU A 232 0.62 15.32 -0.40
C GLU A 232 1.07 16.50 0.47
N ASN A 233 2.14 16.31 1.26
CA ASN A 233 2.68 17.31 2.18
C ASN A 233 1.55 18.00 2.98
N CYS A 234 1.40 19.32 2.86
CA CYS A 234 0.34 20.09 3.52
C CYS A 234 -0.72 20.63 2.56
N GLU A 235 -0.70 20.17 1.31
CA GLU A 235 -1.70 20.49 0.28
C GLU A 235 -3.06 19.84 0.61
N GLU A 236 -4.15 20.37 0.03
CA GLU A 236 -5.48 19.76 0.13
C GLU A 236 -5.50 18.33 -0.43
N PRO A 237 -6.25 17.39 0.18
CA PRO A 237 -6.34 16.02 -0.31
C PRO A 237 -7.03 15.98 -1.67
N VAL A 238 -6.51 15.15 -2.58
CA VAL A 238 -7.13 14.91 -3.89
C VAL A 238 -7.77 13.53 -3.88
N SER A 239 -9.09 13.48 -4.04
CA SER A 239 -9.85 12.23 -4.15
C SER A 239 -10.36 12.01 -5.58
N ALA A 240 -10.55 10.74 -5.94
CA ALA A 240 -11.21 10.32 -7.17
C ALA A 240 -12.09 9.09 -6.89
N GLU A 241 -13.32 9.13 -7.40
CA GLU A 241 -14.27 8.01 -7.31
C GLU A 241 -13.83 6.83 -8.21
N LEU A 242 -14.16 5.62 -7.78
CA LEU A 242 -13.86 4.37 -8.47
C LEU A 242 -15.13 3.86 -9.14
N ALA A 243 -15.14 3.83 -10.48
CA ALA A 243 -16.32 3.41 -11.24
C ALA A 243 -16.73 1.94 -11.03
N VAL A 244 -15.81 1.11 -10.52
CA VAL A 244 -16.09 -0.24 -9.99
C VAL A 244 -15.12 -0.48 -8.82
N SER A 245 -15.57 -1.17 -7.78
CA SER A 245 -14.77 -1.40 -6.57
C SER A 245 -13.52 -2.27 -6.83
N PRO A 246 -12.35 -1.93 -6.25
CA PRO A 246 -11.18 -2.80 -6.21
C PRO A 246 -11.44 -4.01 -5.30
N LEU A 247 -10.90 -5.17 -5.67
CA LEU A 247 -10.94 -6.35 -4.81
C LEU A 247 -9.86 -6.26 -3.72
N LEU A 248 -10.16 -5.58 -2.62
CA LEU A 248 -9.31 -5.45 -1.43
C LEU A 248 -9.36 -6.70 -0.55
N ARG A 249 -9.15 -7.86 -1.17
CA ARG A 249 -8.99 -9.17 -0.53
C ARG A 249 -7.78 -9.82 -1.15
N PHE A 250 -6.66 -9.87 -0.43
CA PHE A 250 -5.41 -10.43 -0.96
C PHE A 250 -5.26 -11.88 -0.49
N PRO A 251 -5.12 -12.86 -1.40
CA PRO A 251 -4.91 -14.26 -1.02
C PRO A 251 -3.52 -14.45 -0.41
N SER A 252 -3.28 -15.58 0.26
CA SER A 252 -2.09 -15.79 1.09
C SER A 252 -0.78 -15.75 0.30
N GLU A 253 -0.77 -16.26 -0.93
CA GLU A 253 0.40 -16.26 -1.81
C GLU A 253 0.74 -14.87 -2.40
N ALA A 254 -0.07 -13.85 -2.15
CA ALA A 254 0.14 -12.52 -2.70
C ALA A 254 1.45 -11.87 -2.20
N LEU A 255 2.15 -11.21 -3.13
CA LEU A 255 3.44 -10.58 -2.91
C LEU A 255 3.30 -9.06 -3.00
N VAL A 256 3.74 -8.34 -1.96
CA VAL A 256 3.93 -6.90 -2.01
C VAL A 256 5.29 -6.58 -2.62
N TYR A 257 5.28 -5.77 -3.67
CA TYR A 257 6.46 -5.25 -4.36
C TYR A 257 6.68 -3.78 -3.97
N PHE A 258 7.69 -3.51 -3.15
CA PHE A 258 8.12 -2.14 -2.85
C PHE A 258 9.05 -1.63 -3.96
N ARG A 259 8.81 -0.40 -4.42
CA ARG A 259 9.75 0.37 -5.28
C ARG A 259 10.01 -0.15 -6.71
N GLN A 260 9.80 -1.43 -7.01
CA GLN A 260 9.94 -2.02 -8.36
C GLN A 260 8.94 -3.18 -8.55
N GLU A 261 8.10 -3.07 -9.58
CA GLU A 261 7.15 -4.11 -10.01
C GLU A 261 7.81 -5.29 -10.75
N PRO A 262 7.18 -6.49 -10.75
CA PRO A 262 7.56 -7.59 -11.62
C PRO A 262 7.49 -7.16 -13.10
N GLY A 263 8.44 -7.63 -13.91
CA GLY A 263 8.55 -7.28 -15.33
C GLY A 263 9.03 -5.85 -15.65
N LEU A 264 8.88 -4.88 -14.75
CA LEU A 264 9.27 -3.49 -15.02
C LEU A 264 10.75 -3.20 -14.74
N LYS A 265 11.42 -2.57 -15.72
CA LYS A 265 12.79 -2.03 -15.61
C LYS A 265 12.88 -0.69 -14.85
N ARG A 266 11.75 -0.11 -14.44
CA ARG A 266 11.70 1.15 -13.69
C ARG A 266 11.75 0.85 -12.20
N LYS A 267 12.75 1.39 -11.50
CA LYS A 267 12.91 1.29 -10.04
C LYS A 267 12.79 2.67 -9.41
N PHE A 268 12.26 2.76 -8.19
CA PHE A 268 12.53 3.91 -7.32
C PHE A 268 14.04 4.07 -7.09
N VAL A 269 14.53 5.29 -7.28
CA VAL A 269 15.87 5.73 -6.90
C VAL A 269 15.74 7.10 -6.26
N GLY A 270 16.32 7.25 -5.07
CA GLY A 270 16.10 8.37 -4.16
C GLY A 270 16.38 7.94 -2.72
N SER A 271 15.93 8.73 -1.75
CA SER A 271 15.89 8.32 -0.34
C SER A 271 14.47 8.03 0.12
N VAL A 272 14.32 7.17 1.12
CA VAL A 272 13.07 6.87 1.83
C VAL A 272 13.35 6.87 3.34
N GLN A 273 12.35 7.20 4.15
CA GLN A 273 12.41 7.09 5.62
C GLN A 273 11.21 6.32 6.18
N VAL A 274 10.04 6.50 5.57
CA VAL A 274 8.83 5.74 5.89
C VAL A 274 8.33 5.10 4.60
N ALA A 275 7.99 3.82 4.65
CA ALA A 275 7.22 3.11 3.64
C ALA A 275 6.39 2.02 4.37
N ARG A 276 5.15 2.35 4.69
CA ARG A 276 4.27 1.53 5.54
C ARG A 276 2.89 1.37 4.90
N MET A 277 2.26 0.22 5.10
CA MET A 277 0.89 -0.09 4.67
C MET A 277 0.01 -0.40 5.88
N TYR A 278 -1.29 -0.14 5.79
CA TYR A 278 -2.27 -0.28 6.86
C TYR A 278 -3.54 -0.96 6.35
N SER A 279 -4.07 -1.91 7.11
CA SER A 279 -5.27 -2.69 6.77
C SER A 279 -6.60 -1.95 6.98
N GLY A 280 -6.59 -0.61 6.95
CA GLY A 280 -7.77 0.24 7.16
C GLY A 280 -7.62 1.61 6.49
N HIS A 281 -8.62 2.48 6.65
CA HIS A 281 -8.64 3.84 6.08
C HIS A 281 -7.99 4.89 7.00
N PHE A 282 -7.43 5.96 6.43
CA PHE A 282 -7.13 7.16 7.22
C PHE A 282 -8.41 7.99 7.39
N VAL A 283 -8.71 8.43 8.61
CA VAL A 283 -9.80 9.39 8.88
C VAL A 283 -9.43 10.84 8.51
N GLY A 284 -8.16 11.09 8.20
CA GLY A 284 -7.66 12.40 7.78
C GLY A 284 -6.24 12.33 7.20
N ARG A 285 -5.55 13.48 7.12
CA ARG A 285 -4.13 13.50 6.74
C ARG A 285 -3.31 12.81 7.85
N PRO A 286 -2.50 11.78 7.57
CA PRO A 286 -1.81 10.99 8.61
C PRO A 286 -0.56 11.66 9.21
N TRP A 287 -0.42 12.99 9.05
CA TRP A 287 0.60 13.81 9.71
C TRP A 287 0.08 15.24 9.92
N ALA A 288 0.53 15.90 10.98
CA ALA A 288 0.30 17.33 11.22
C ALA A 288 1.15 18.21 10.29
N CYS A 289 0.77 19.48 10.20
CA CYS A 289 1.48 20.49 9.43
C CYS A 289 1.75 21.72 10.30
N ASP A 290 2.97 22.25 10.19
CA ASP A 290 3.38 23.46 10.88
C ASP A 290 2.79 24.72 10.21
N ARG A 291 3.04 25.89 10.83
CA ARG A 291 2.61 27.21 10.33
C ARG A 291 3.27 27.60 8.99
N ASP A 292 4.35 26.91 8.61
CA ASP A 292 5.10 27.09 7.37
C ASP A 292 4.60 26.14 6.25
N LEU A 293 3.52 25.40 6.49
CA LEU A 293 2.95 24.36 5.63
C LEU A 293 3.94 23.23 5.32
N ARG A 294 4.71 22.80 6.33
CA ARG A 294 5.62 21.65 6.28
C ARG A 294 5.08 20.52 7.16
N PRO A 295 5.16 19.25 6.74
CA PRO A 295 4.82 18.11 7.59
C PRO A 295 5.68 18.08 8.87
N SER A 296 5.02 17.85 10.01
CA SER A 296 5.61 18.05 11.34
C SER A 296 5.12 17.03 12.37
N VAL A 297 5.28 15.73 12.08
CA VAL A 297 4.96 14.58 12.95
C VAL A 297 6.09 13.55 12.88
N ARG A 298 6.22 12.71 13.90
CA ARG A 298 7.01 11.48 13.86
C ARG A 298 6.03 10.33 13.60
N ILE A 299 6.23 9.59 12.49
CA ILE A 299 5.34 8.50 12.03
C ILE A 299 5.88 7.17 12.53
#